data_AF-A0AA38UDI2-F1
#
_entry.id   AF-A0AA38UDI2-F1
#
_cell.length_a   1.000
_cell.length_b   1.000
_cell.length_c   1.000
_cell.angle_alpha   90.00
_cell.angle_beta   90.00
_cell.angle_gamma   90.00
#
_symmetry.space_group_name_H-M   'P 1'
#
loop_
_entity.id
_entity.type
_entity.pdbx_description
1 polymer ?
#
loop_
_entity_poly.entity_id
_entity_poly.type
_entity_poly.pdbx_seq_one_letter_code
_entity_poly.pdbx_strand_id
1 'polypeptide(L)'
;MKKSKIEVRSAYIPFPSPNPISGGIYWVCLVTIFFLVCRISVTFFDKDGEQEIKVPIGMSMLEAAHENDIELEGACEGSLACSTCHVIVMDLEQYNKLEDPTDEENDMLDLAFGLTETSRLGCQVIAKPELDGLRLALPAATRNFAVDGYKPKPH
;
A
#
# COMPACT_ATOMS: atom_id res chain seq x y z
N MET A 1 5.83 -28.18 -20.03
CA MET A 1 5.20 -26.85 -20.25
C MET A 1 6.27 -25.79 -20.14
N LYS A 2 6.38 -24.93 -21.16
CA LYS A 2 7.52 -24.03 -21.37
C LYS A 2 7.45 -22.87 -20.37
N LYS A 3 8.48 -22.74 -19.52
CA LYS A 3 8.72 -21.56 -18.68
C LYS A 3 9.06 -20.39 -19.60
N SER A 4 8.10 -19.50 -19.86
CA SER A 4 8.37 -18.21 -20.48
C SER A 4 9.06 -17.34 -19.44
N LYS A 5 10.34 -17.12 -19.65
CA LYS A 5 11.21 -16.20 -18.94
C LYS A 5 10.65 -14.79 -19.14
N ILE A 6 9.86 -14.31 -18.18
CA ILE A 6 9.49 -12.90 -18.12
C ILE A 6 10.68 -12.22 -17.46
N GLU A 7 11.56 -11.70 -18.29
CA GLU A 7 12.70 -10.89 -17.86
C GLU A 7 12.11 -9.61 -17.26
N VAL A 8 11.99 -9.60 -15.93
CA VAL A 8 11.58 -8.44 -15.14
C VAL A 8 12.72 -7.43 -15.27
N ARG A 9 12.71 -6.67 -16.36
CA ARG A 9 13.51 -5.45 -16.46
C ARG A 9 12.92 -4.51 -15.44
N SER A 10 13.57 -4.46 -14.28
CA SER A 10 13.43 -3.41 -13.29
C SER A 10 13.48 -2.07 -14.04
N ALA A 11 12.31 -1.55 -14.38
CA ALA A 11 12.16 -0.21 -14.92
C ALA A 11 12.27 0.71 -13.71
N TYR A 12 13.50 0.89 -13.24
CA TYR A 12 13.89 2.07 -12.53
C TYR A 12 13.62 3.21 -13.50
N ILE A 13 12.44 3.83 -13.43
CA ILE A 13 12.12 4.99 -14.25
C ILE A 13 13.03 6.09 -13.67
N PRO A 14 14.11 6.49 -14.36
CA PRO A 14 14.96 7.53 -13.81
C PRO A 14 14.10 8.78 -13.75
N PHE A 15 13.95 9.34 -12.54
CA PHE A 15 13.48 10.71 -12.39
C PHE A 15 14.25 11.56 -13.41
N PRO A 16 13.59 12.28 -14.34
CA PRO A 16 14.30 13.18 -15.21
C PRO A 16 14.97 14.21 -14.31
N SER A 17 16.31 14.21 -14.30
CA SER A 17 17.07 15.20 -13.58
C SER A 17 16.62 16.59 -14.06
N PRO A 18 16.35 17.53 -13.14
CA PRO A 18 15.89 18.86 -13.54
C PRO A 18 17.02 19.55 -14.30
N ASN A 19 16.91 19.62 -15.63
CA ASN A 19 17.78 20.47 -16.44
C ASN A 19 17.37 21.93 -16.18
N PRO A 20 18.27 22.78 -15.64
CA PRO A 20 17.91 24.11 -15.13
C PRO A 20 17.89 25.16 -16.23
N ILE A 21 17.42 24.83 -17.44
CA ILE A 21 17.54 25.73 -18.59
C ILE A 21 16.23 25.74 -19.38
N SER A 22 15.46 26.81 -19.18
CA SER A 22 14.26 27.25 -19.89
C SER A 22 12.93 26.53 -19.62
N GLY A 23 12.04 27.19 -18.86
CA GLY A 23 10.59 26.97 -18.97
C GLY A 23 9.85 26.56 -17.69
N GLY A 24 9.91 27.39 -16.64
CA GLY A 24 9.26 27.18 -15.33
C GLY A 24 7.72 27.10 -15.31
N ILE A 25 7.05 27.00 -16.47
CA ILE A 25 5.59 26.81 -16.58
C ILE A 25 5.25 25.44 -17.18
N TYR A 26 6.05 24.95 -18.15
CA TYR A 26 5.83 23.64 -18.77
C TYR A 26 6.24 22.47 -17.88
N TRP A 27 7.28 22.63 -17.05
CA TRP A 27 7.73 21.60 -16.13
C TRP A 27 6.73 21.34 -15.00
N VAL A 28 6.12 22.41 -14.45
CA VAL A 28 5.07 22.31 -13.42
C VAL A 28 3.85 21.57 -13.97
N CYS A 29 3.48 21.84 -15.23
CA CYS A 29 2.37 21.18 -15.93
C CYS A 29 2.65 19.69 -16.20
N LEU A 30 3.87 19.33 -16.59
CA LEU A 30 4.25 17.92 -16.83
C LEU A 30 4.31 17.09 -15.54
N VAL A 31 4.79 17.66 -14.43
CA VAL A 31 4.79 16.98 -13.12
C VAL A 31 3.36 16.79 -12.60
N THR A 32 2.48 17.78 -12.76
CA THR A 32 1.06 17.65 -12.37
C THR A 32 0.29 16.68 -13.25
N ILE A 33 0.56 16.64 -14.56
CA ILE A 33 -0.08 15.68 -15.48
C ILE A 33 0.42 14.25 -15.25
N PHE A 34 1.70 14.04 -14.93
CA PHE A 34 2.24 12.71 -14.63
C PHE A 34 1.62 12.11 -13.36
N PHE A 35 1.38 12.93 -12.33
CA PHE A 35 0.65 12.53 -11.11
C PHE A 35 -0.85 12.25 -11.36
N LEU A 36 -1.43 12.78 -12.44
CA LEU A 36 -2.85 12.62 -12.74
C LEU A 36 -3.20 11.32 -13.47
N VAL A 37 -2.24 10.70 -14.18
CA VAL A 37 -2.52 9.62 -15.14
C VAL A 37 -2.25 8.21 -14.57
N CYS A 38 -1.57 8.09 -13.44
CA CYS A 38 -1.14 6.82 -12.87
C CYS A 38 -1.78 6.56 -11.49
N ARG A 39 -3.08 6.27 -11.45
CA ARG A 39 -3.80 5.86 -10.24
C ARG A 39 -4.43 4.49 -10.43
N ILE A 40 -4.41 3.68 -9.37
CA ILE A 40 -5.12 2.40 -9.29
C ILE A 40 -6.35 2.52 -8.41
N SER A 41 -7.37 1.71 -8.70
CA SER A 41 -8.54 1.53 -7.85
C SER A 41 -8.22 0.51 -6.74
N VAL A 42 -8.49 0.87 -5.49
CA VAL A 42 -8.32 -0.02 -4.33
C VAL A 42 -9.57 0.05 -3.48
N THR A 43 -10.08 -1.11 -3.09
CA THR A 43 -11.29 -1.26 -2.29
C THR A 43 -10.92 -1.79 -0.92
N PHE A 44 -11.25 -1.03 0.12
CA PHE A 44 -11.10 -1.42 1.51
C PHE A 44 -12.43 -1.90 2.09
N PHE A 45 -12.40 -3.06 2.74
CA PHE A 45 -13.54 -3.63 3.47
C PHE A 45 -13.27 -3.45 4.96
N ASP A 46 -14.06 -2.59 5.60
CA ASP A 46 -14.04 -2.36 7.03
C ASP A 46 -15.36 -2.84 7.68
N LYS A 47 -15.43 -2.81 9.01
CA LYS A 47 -16.65 -3.07 9.79
C LYS A 47 -17.81 -2.14 9.45
N ASP A 48 -17.50 -0.90 9.03
CA ASP A 48 -18.49 0.14 8.73
C ASP A 48 -18.93 0.14 7.26
N GLY A 49 -18.25 -0.63 6.38
CA GLY A 49 -18.61 -0.79 4.98
C GLY A 49 -17.43 -0.97 4.02
N GLU A 50 -17.75 -0.95 2.73
CA GLU A 50 -16.78 -0.99 1.63
C GLU A 50 -16.48 0.44 1.15
N GLN A 51 -15.20 0.79 1.06
CA GLN A 51 -14.72 2.08 0.57
C GLN A 51 -13.79 1.89 -0.62
N GLU A 52 -14.16 2.47 -1.76
CA GLU A 52 -13.30 2.46 -2.95
C GLU A 52 -12.55 3.78 -3.06
N ILE A 53 -11.21 3.69 -3.13
CA ILE A 53 -10.31 4.84 -3.21
C ILE A 53 -9.41 4.74 -4.44
N LYS A 54 -8.92 5.90 -4.90
CA LYS A 54 -7.97 5.97 -6.02
C LYS A 54 -6.58 6.34 -5.51
N VAL A 55 -5.68 5.38 -5.59
CA VAL A 55 -4.33 5.49 -5.03
C VAL A 55 -3.32 5.77 -6.15
N PRO A 56 -2.45 6.78 -6.03
CA PRO A 56 -1.37 7.00 -6.98
C PRO A 56 -0.36 5.84 -6.93
N ILE A 57 0.15 5.45 -8.10
CA ILE A 57 1.20 4.43 -8.21
C ILE A 57 2.45 4.89 -7.43
N GLY A 58 3.02 4.00 -6.63
CA GLY A 58 4.20 4.27 -5.80
C GLY A 58 3.89 4.67 -4.35
N MET A 59 2.62 4.86 -3.99
CA MET A 59 2.19 5.12 -2.61
C MET A 59 1.93 3.81 -1.85
N SER A 60 2.18 3.80 -0.54
CA SER A 60 1.87 2.65 0.31
C SER A 60 0.36 2.56 0.62
N MET A 61 -0.16 1.35 0.85
CA MET A 61 -1.58 1.20 1.23
C MET A 61 -1.90 1.83 2.57
N LEU A 62 -0.90 1.97 3.46
CA LEU A 62 -1.04 2.68 4.74
C LEU A 62 -1.30 4.17 4.53
N GLU A 63 -0.44 4.84 3.75
CA GLU A 63 -0.63 6.27 3.42
C GLU A 63 -1.94 6.49 2.68
N ALA A 64 -2.26 5.63 1.71
CA ALA A 64 -3.51 5.68 0.97
C ALA A 64 -4.74 5.57 1.89
N ALA A 65 -4.67 4.72 2.91
CA ALA A 65 -5.72 4.58 3.90
C ALA A 65 -5.86 5.86 4.75
N HIS A 66 -4.76 6.43 5.22
CA HIS A 66 -4.76 7.66 6.02
C HIS A 66 -5.25 8.88 5.24
N GLU A 67 -4.86 9.04 3.97
CA GLU A 67 -5.32 10.14 3.12
C GLU A 67 -6.83 10.09 2.82
N ASN A 68 -7.44 8.91 2.93
CA ASN A 68 -8.87 8.70 2.64
C ASN A 68 -9.70 8.42 3.90
N ASP A 69 -9.19 8.80 5.10
CA ASP A 69 -9.87 8.64 6.39
C ASP A 69 -10.31 7.18 6.71
N ILE A 70 -9.59 6.19 6.18
CA ILE A 70 -9.79 4.78 6.48
C ILE A 70 -9.14 4.47 7.84
N GLU A 71 -9.85 3.76 8.71
CA GLU A 71 -9.41 3.42 10.07
C GLU A 71 -8.35 2.30 10.10
N LEU A 72 -7.23 2.50 9.38
CA LEU A 72 -6.07 1.60 9.39
C LEU A 72 -5.01 2.11 10.36
N GLU A 73 -4.66 1.30 11.36
CA GLU A 73 -3.66 1.71 12.36
C GLU A 73 -2.23 1.56 11.84
N GLY A 74 -1.39 2.58 12.04
CA GLY A 74 0.00 2.59 11.59
C GLY A 74 0.97 3.07 12.67
N ALA A 75 1.04 2.39 13.81
CA ALA A 75 1.77 2.90 14.99
C ALA A 75 3.27 3.15 14.77
N CYS A 76 3.89 2.44 13.83
CA CYS A 76 5.31 2.56 13.48
C CYS A 76 5.56 3.31 12.16
N GLU A 77 4.52 3.91 11.56
CA GLU A 77 4.62 4.71 10.32
C GLU A 77 5.34 3.95 9.17
N GLY A 78 5.16 2.63 9.11
CA GLY A 78 5.78 1.79 8.08
C GLY A 78 7.22 1.36 8.33
N SER A 79 7.76 1.59 9.53
CA SER A 79 9.14 1.19 9.91
C SER A 79 9.33 -0.31 10.17
N LEU A 80 8.38 -1.17 9.76
CA LEU A 80 8.42 -2.64 9.98
C LEU A 80 8.67 -3.02 11.46
N ALA A 81 8.15 -2.22 12.38
CA ALA A 81 8.31 -2.40 13.83
C ALA A 81 6.99 -2.72 14.54
N CYS A 82 5.91 -2.90 13.78
CA CYS A 82 4.55 -3.10 14.28
C CYS A 82 3.71 -3.90 13.28
N SER A 83 2.66 -4.55 13.77
CA SER A 83 1.68 -5.30 12.97
C SER A 83 0.29 -4.68 12.98
N THR A 84 0.18 -3.39 13.37
CA THR A 84 -1.11 -2.68 13.40
C THR A 84 -1.63 -2.37 12.00
N CYS A 85 -0.74 -2.30 11.00
CA CYS A 85 -1.08 -2.05 9.60
C CYS A 85 -1.41 -3.32 8.83
N HIS A 86 -1.72 -4.41 9.54
CA HIS A 86 -2.10 -5.68 8.95
C HIS A 86 -3.37 -5.54 8.10
N VAL A 87 -3.30 -6.01 6.86
CA VAL A 87 -4.39 -6.08 5.90
C VAL A 87 -4.48 -7.48 5.31
N ILE A 88 -5.68 -7.86 4.88
CA ILE A 88 -5.93 -9.17 4.27
C ILE A 88 -6.28 -8.96 2.80
N VAL A 89 -5.50 -9.52 1.89
CA VAL A 89 -5.84 -9.47 0.46
C VAL A 89 -6.94 -10.49 0.19
N MET A 90 -8.07 -10.02 -0.33
CA MET A 90 -9.24 -10.89 -0.56
C MET A 90 -9.08 -11.76 -1.81
N ASP A 91 -8.39 -11.25 -2.84
CA ASP A 91 -8.23 -11.93 -4.11
C ASP A 91 -6.84 -12.58 -4.23
N LEU A 92 -6.83 -13.91 -4.39
CA LEU A 92 -5.61 -14.68 -4.58
C LEU A 92 -4.86 -14.30 -5.87
N GLU A 93 -5.57 -13.90 -6.92
CA GLU A 93 -4.92 -13.45 -8.16
C GLU A 93 -4.11 -12.18 -7.95
N GLN A 94 -4.59 -11.30 -7.07
CA GLN A 94 -3.89 -10.06 -6.71
C GLN A 94 -2.76 -10.33 -5.71
N TYR A 95 -3.00 -11.22 -4.75
CA TYR A 95 -1.97 -11.66 -3.81
C TYR A 95 -0.75 -12.24 -4.53
N ASN A 96 -0.96 -13.09 -5.54
CA ASN A 96 0.11 -13.69 -6.34
C ASN A 96 0.91 -12.68 -7.20
N LYS A 97 0.40 -11.46 -7.39
CA LYS A 97 1.12 -10.36 -8.07
C LYS A 97 1.96 -9.53 -7.10
N LEU A 98 1.70 -9.63 -5.79
CA LEU A 98 2.51 -8.98 -4.77
C LEU A 98 3.85 -9.70 -4.63
N GLU A 99 4.86 -8.96 -4.17
CA GLU A 99 6.15 -9.55 -3.81
C GLU A 99 5.96 -10.36 -2.54
N ASP A 100 6.58 -11.54 -2.43
CA ASP A 100 6.48 -12.37 -1.23
C ASP A 100 6.90 -11.61 0.05
N PRO A 101 6.28 -11.88 1.21
CA PRO A 101 6.67 -11.23 2.46
C PRO A 101 8.10 -11.64 2.85
N THR A 102 8.88 -10.68 3.36
CA THR A 102 10.21 -10.99 3.90
C THR A 102 10.08 -11.75 5.23
N ASP A 103 11.17 -12.40 5.66
CA ASP A 103 11.18 -13.12 6.94
C ASP A 103 10.86 -12.18 8.11
N GLU A 104 11.38 -10.94 8.09
CA GLU A 104 11.09 -9.93 9.10
C GLU A 104 9.61 -9.48 9.08
N GLU A 105 9.00 -9.39 7.89
CA GLU A 105 7.57 -9.09 7.76
C GLU A 105 6.74 -10.22 8.39
N ASN A 106 7.10 -11.47 8.11
CA ASN A 106 6.43 -12.65 8.65
C ASN A 106 6.53 -12.72 10.18
N ASP A 107 7.70 -12.42 10.76
CA ASP A 107 7.89 -12.35 12.20
C ASP A 107 6.94 -11.35 12.86
N MET A 108 6.64 -10.23 12.19
CA MET A 108 5.68 -9.23 12.67
C MET A 108 4.23 -9.67 12.44
N LEU A 109 3.93 -10.29 11.30
CA LEU A 109 2.61 -10.82 10.96
C LEU A 109 2.17 -11.92 11.94
N ASP A 110 3.09 -12.71 12.48
CA ASP A 110 2.80 -13.71 13.52
C ASP A 110 2.22 -13.10 14.81
N LEU A 111 2.47 -11.81 15.06
CA LEU A 111 1.91 -11.07 16.18
C LEU A 111 0.53 -10.46 15.89
N ALA A 112 0.11 -10.46 14.61
CA ALA A 112 -1.15 -9.90 14.17
C ALA A 112 -2.36 -10.75 14.57
N PHE A 113 -3.52 -10.11 14.70
CA PHE A 113 -4.75 -10.81 15.04
C PHE A 113 -5.47 -11.26 13.76
N GLY A 114 -5.93 -12.52 13.73
CA GLY A 114 -6.65 -13.04 12.56
C GLY A 114 -5.78 -13.22 11.32
N LEU A 115 -4.52 -13.66 11.51
CA LEU A 115 -3.60 -13.97 10.43
C LEU A 115 -4.20 -15.01 9.46
N THR A 116 -4.07 -14.74 8.17
CA THR A 116 -4.48 -15.59 7.05
C THR A 116 -3.31 -15.79 6.10
N GLU A 117 -3.42 -16.77 5.18
CA GLU A 117 -2.39 -17.01 4.16
C GLU A 117 -2.19 -15.84 3.18
N THR A 118 -3.18 -14.96 3.07
CA THR A 118 -3.15 -13.76 2.20
C THR A 118 -2.95 -12.46 2.96
N SER A 119 -2.54 -12.56 4.23
CA SER A 119 -2.28 -11.42 5.10
C SER A 119 -0.95 -10.76 4.77
N ARG A 120 -0.93 -9.42 4.78
CA ARG A 120 0.27 -8.61 4.54
C ARG A 120 0.30 -7.38 5.43
N LEU A 121 1.47 -6.78 5.61
CA LEU A 121 1.59 -5.46 6.21
C LEU A 121 1.30 -4.40 5.14
N GLY A 122 0.22 -3.65 5.30
CA GLY A 122 -0.22 -2.63 4.34
C GLY A 122 0.83 -1.52 4.09
N CYS A 123 1.77 -1.33 5.02
CA CYS A 123 2.90 -0.41 4.82
C CYS A 123 3.94 -0.90 3.81
N GLN A 124 4.09 -2.22 3.62
CA GLN A 124 5.01 -2.81 2.63
C GLN A 124 4.34 -3.00 1.27
N VAL A 125 3.01 -2.94 1.22
CA VAL A 125 2.25 -3.05 -0.03
C VAL A 125 2.25 -1.69 -0.74
N ILE A 126 3.03 -1.60 -1.83
CA ILE A 126 3.11 -0.42 -2.68
C ILE A 126 2.13 -0.54 -3.85
N ALA A 127 1.40 0.55 -4.14
CA ALA A 127 0.52 0.65 -5.29
C ALA A 127 1.32 0.48 -6.60
N LYS A 128 1.02 -0.58 -7.35
CA LYS A 128 1.60 -0.89 -8.66
C LYS A 128 0.49 -0.94 -9.71
N PRO A 129 0.77 -0.60 -10.98
CA PRO A 129 -0.26 -0.62 -12.04
C PRO A 129 -0.92 -1.99 -12.23
N GLU A 130 -0.22 -3.07 -11.86
CA GLU A 130 -0.69 -4.46 -11.98
C GLU A 130 -1.72 -4.86 -10.91
N LEU A 131 -1.82 -4.04 -9.85
CA LEU A 131 -2.71 -4.21 -8.71
C LEU A 131 -3.98 -3.36 -8.84
N ASP A 132 -4.34 -2.93 -10.05
CA ASP A 132 -5.58 -2.21 -10.27
C ASP A 132 -6.80 -3.07 -9.91
N GLY A 133 -7.69 -2.51 -9.10
CA GLY A 133 -8.84 -3.20 -8.51
C GLY A 133 -8.53 -3.94 -7.21
N LEU A 134 -7.44 -3.62 -6.51
CA LEU A 134 -7.00 -4.34 -5.30
C LEU A 134 -8.08 -4.36 -4.22
N ARG A 135 -8.42 -5.54 -3.70
CA ARG A 135 -9.41 -5.69 -2.61
C ARG A 135 -8.74 -6.08 -1.31
N LEU A 136 -8.78 -5.17 -0.34
CA LEU A 136 -8.18 -5.31 0.98
C LEU A 136 -9.26 -5.35 2.05
N ALA A 137 -9.23 -6.34 2.92
CA ALA A 137 -10.04 -6.40 4.12
C ALA A 137 -9.22 -6.00 5.34
N LEU A 138 -9.78 -5.13 6.18
CA LEU A 138 -9.21 -4.78 7.48
C LEU A 138 -9.66 -5.81 8.53
N PRO A 139 -8.74 -6.32 9.37
CA PRO A 139 -9.11 -7.18 10.48
C PRO A 139 -9.93 -6.38 11.51
N ALA A 140 -10.90 -7.04 12.15
CA ALA A 140 -11.82 -6.40 13.10
C ALA A 140 -11.14 -5.85 14.38
N ALA A 141 -9.89 -6.24 14.64
CA ALA A 141 -9.10 -5.75 15.76
C ALA A 141 -7.61 -5.77 15.41
N THR A 142 -6.90 -4.69 15.73
CA THR A 142 -5.44 -4.60 15.67
C THR A 142 -4.88 -4.67 17.09
N ARG A 143 -3.76 -5.36 17.28
CA ARG A 143 -3.14 -5.49 18.61
C ARG A 143 -2.26 -4.29 18.90
N ASN A 144 -2.86 -3.16 19.24
CA ASN A 144 -2.11 -2.04 19.78
C ASN A 144 -2.05 -2.18 21.31
N PHE A 145 -0.84 -2.24 21.88
CA PHE A 145 -0.62 -2.33 23.34
C PHE A 145 -0.90 -0.98 24.03
N ALA A 146 -1.90 -0.23 23.57
CA ALA A 146 -2.36 0.98 24.21
C ALA A 146 -3.06 0.59 25.52
N VAL A 147 -2.31 0.67 26.61
CA VAL A 147 -2.90 0.87 27.93
C VAL A 147 -3.78 2.12 27.81
N ASP A 148 -5.08 1.93 27.90
CA ASP A 148 -6.13 2.95 27.87
C ASP A 148 -6.44 3.61 26.51
N GLY A 149 -7.18 2.91 25.63
CA GLY A 149 -8.29 3.45 24.81
C GLY A 149 -8.09 4.71 23.95
N TYR A 150 -6.88 5.24 23.83
CA TYR A 150 -6.57 6.48 23.15
C TYR A 150 -6.22 6.16 21.69
N LYS A 151 -7.14 6.50 20.77
CA LYS A 151 -6.87 6.51 19.33
C LYS A 151 -6.22 7.85 18.98
N PRO A 152 -4.89 7.94 18.81
CA PRO A 152 -4.28 9.16 18.32
C PRO A 152 -4.83 9.44 16.93
N LYS A 153 -5.32 10.67 16.70
CA LYS A 153 -5.63 11.09 15.34
C LYS A 153 -4.33 11.15 14.54
N PRO A 154 -4.30 10.62 13.29
CA PRO A 154 -3.20 10.92 12.39
C PRO A 154 -3.13 12.44 12.22
N HIS A 155 -1.91 12.97 12.27
CA HIS A 155 -1.61 14.40 12.31
C HIS A 155 -1.25 14.93 10.92
#